data_AF-A0A1W1C5K8-F1
#
_entry.id   AF-A0A1W1C5K8-F1
#
_cell.length_a   1.000
_cell.length_b   1.000
_cell.length_c   1.000
_cell.angle_alpha   90.00
_cell.angle_beta   90.00
_cell.angle_gamma   90.00
#
_symmetry.space_group_name_H-M   'P 1'
#
loop_
_entity.id
_entity.type
_entity.pdbx_description
1 polymer ?
#
loop_
_entity_poly.entity_id
_entity_poly.type
_entity_poly.pdbx_seq_one_letter_code
_entity_poly.pdbx_strand_id
1 'polypeptide(L)'
;MQSLVKITKLFLAISFISTSLSALEINSYKTKDWGHGFCAKVLIYNASSKPERWDFSFHPKGRIDKIWSANYTQDKHSLITRVQGLEWNDIIKAKHTRTFGYCATIDAPHK
;
A
#
# COMPACT_ATOMS: atom_id res chain seq x y z
N MET A 1 -49.01 -32.52 -30.81
CA MET A 1 -48.63 -31.97 -29.49
C MET A 1 -47.34 -32.66 -29.07
N GLN A 2 -46.21 -32.04 -28.74
CA GLN A 2 -45.74 -30.66 -28.68
C GLN A 2 -44.23 -30.71 -28.95
N SER A 3 -43.73 -29.64 -29.56
CA SER A 3 -42.34 -29.41 -29.98
C SER A 3 -41.39 -29.32 -28.78
N LEU A 4 -40.22 -29.99 -28.84
CA LEU A 4 -39.14 -29.81 -27.86
C LEU A 4 -38.21 -28.68 -28.35
N VAL A 5 -38.31 -27.52 -27.72
CA VAL A 5 -37.47 -26.35 -28.00
C VAL A 5 -36.04 -26.61 -27.50
N LYS A 6 -35.06 -26.64 -28.41
CA LYS A 6 -33.63 -26.57 -28.07
C LYS A 6 -33.32 -25.14 -27.61
N ILE A 7 -33.19 -24.93 -26.30
CA ILE A 7 -32.78 -23.64 -25.74
C ILE A 7 -31.25 -23.56 -25.80
N THR A 8 -30.75 -22.89 -26.84
CA THR A 8 -29.36 -22.46 -26.93
C THR A 8 -29.07 -21.51 -25.76
N LYS A 9 -28.28 -21.96 -24.77
CA LYS A 9 -27.80 -21.10 -23.68
C LYS A 9 -26.91 -20.00 -24.27
N LEU A 10 -27.47 -18.79 -24.33
CA LEU A 10 -26.75 -17.56 -24.56
C LEU A 10 -25.82 -17.31 -23.37
N PHE A 11 -24.53 -17.65 -23.50
CA PHE A 11 -23.51 -17.24 -22.54
C PHE A 11 -23.25 -15.75 -22.73
N LEU A 12 -23.91 -14.93 -21.92
CA LEU A 12 -23.56 -13.53 -21.75
C LEU A 12 -22.17 -13.51 -21.08
N ALA A 13 -21.13 -13.10 -21.82
CA ALA A 13 -19.81 -12.87 -21.25
C ALA A 13 -19.91 -11.67 -20.30
N ILE A 14 -20.13 -11.95 -19.02
CA ILE A 14 -20.01 -10.95 -17.95
C ILE A 14 -18.52 -10.59 -17.91
N SER A 15 -18.18 -9.38 -18.36
CA SER A 15 -16.83 -8.83 -18.22
C SER A 15 -16.53 -8.72 -16.73
N PHE A 16 -15.72 -9.63 -16.20
CA PHE A 16 -15.16 -9.52 -14.86
C PHE A 16 -14.10 -8.41 -14.91
N ILE A 17 -14.44 -7.22 -14.43
CA ILE A 17 -13.47 -6.19 -14.13
C ILE A 17 -12.58 -6.73 -13.01
N SER A 18 -11.42 -7.28 -13.36
CA SER A 18 -10.39 -7.65 -12.38
C SER A 18 -9.68 -6.38 -11.96
N THR A 19 -10.21 -5.68 -10.97
CA THR A 19 -9.41 -4.74 -10.20
C THR A 19 -8.34 -5.54 -9.48
N SER A 20 -7.10 -5.53 -9.99
CA SER A 20 -5.99 -6.12 -9.25
C SER A 20 -5.77 -5.30 -7.99
N LEU A 21 -6.26 -5.78 -6.86
CA LEU A 21 -5.80 -5.27 -5.58
C LEU A 21 -4.31 -5.58 -5.49
N SER A 22 -3.49 -4.57 -5.17
CA SER A 22 -2.06 -4.79 -4.99
C SER A 22 -1.86 -5.92 -3.98
N ALA A 23 -1.06 -6.94 -4.33
CA ALA A 23 -0.73 -8.05 -3.44
C ALA A 23 0.31 -7.68 -2.38
N LEU A 24 0.58 -6.38 -2.20
CA LEU A 24 1.50 -5.87 -1.20
C LEU A 24 0.81 -5.80 0.16
N GLU A 25 1.32 -6.57 1.09
CA GLU A 25 0.91 -6.55 2.49
C GLU A 25 1.81 -5.58 3.25
N ILE A 26 1.21 -4.55 3.84
CA ILE A 26 1.93 -3.47 4.53
C ILE A 26 1.76 -3.62 6.03
N ASN A 27 2.87 -3.75 6.75
CA ASN A 27 2.87 -3.71 8.20
C ASN A 27 3.84 -2.64 8.71
N SER A 28 3.54 -2.03 9.85
CA SER A 28 4.41 -1.01 10.45
C SER A 28 4.46 -1.14 11.96
N TYR A 29 5.63 -0.88 12.53
CA TYR A 29 5.80 -0.79 13.97
C TYR A 29 6.74 0.35 14.34
N LYS A 30 6.51 0.92 15.54
CA LYS A 30 7.38 1.95 16.09
C LYS A 30 8.70 1.33 16.53
N THR A 31 9.81 1.97 16.14
CA THR A 31 11.16 1.63 16.58
C THR A 31 11.65 2.54 17.70
N LYS A 32 11.10 3.75 17.79
CA LYS A 32 11.32 4.72 18.87
C LYS A 32 10.05 5.53 19.08
N ASP A 33 9.74 5.87 20.32
CA ASP A 33 8.62 6.71 20.70
C ASP A 33 9.06 7.65 21.83
N TRP A 34 8.72 8.94 21.72
CA TRP A 34 9.01 9.94 22.73
C TRP A 34 7.80 10.82 23.05
N GLY A 35 6.59 10.32 22.79
CA GLY A 35 5.32 10.97 23.10
C GLY A 35 4.88 11.96 22.03
N HIS A 36 5.68 13.00 21.77
CA HIS A 36 5.41 14.02 20.74
C HIS A 36 6.01 13.68 19.37
N GLY A 37 6.50 12.46 19.20
CA GLY A 37 6.98 11.94 17.93
C GLY A 37 7.43 10.50 18.05
N PHE A 38 7.69 9.89 16.89
CA PHE A 38 8.09 8.50 16.80
C PHE A 38 8.91 8.24 15.55
N CYS A 39 9.68 7.16 15.55
CA CYS A 39 10.19 6.55 14.34
C CYS A 39 9.52 5.20 14.13
N ALA A 40 9.29 4.82 12.87
CA ALA A 40 8.69 3.57 12.49
C ALA A 40 9.47 2.87 11.38
N LYS A 41 9.43 1.55 11.41
CA LYS A 41 9.87 0.69 10.31
C LYS A 41 8.64 0.10 9.63
N VAL A 42 8.61 0.18 8.31
CA VAL A 42 7.52 -0.34 7.48
C VAL A 42 8.06 -1.53 6.70
N LEU A 43 7.28 -2.62 6.70
CA LEU A 43 7.55 -3.85 5.97
C LEU A 43 6.51 -3.96 4.85
N ILE A 44 7.01 -4.21 3.65
CA ILE A 44 6.23 -4.35 2.43
C ILE A 44 6.49 -5.76 1.92
N TYR A 45 5.57 -6.67 2.18
CA TYR A 45 5.67 -8.04 1.73
C TYR A 45 4.90 -8.21 0.42
N ASN A 46 5.54 -8.79 -0.59
CA ASN A 46 4.88 -9.13 -1.84
C ASN A 46 4.33 -10.57 -1.77
N ALA A 47 3.02 -10.68 -1.55
CA ALA A 47 2.32 -11.96 -1.51
C ALA A 47 2.04 -12.57 -2.90
N SER A 48 2.36 -11.87 -3.99
CA SER A 48 2.13 -12.34 -5.36
C SER A 48 3.16 -13.40 -5.79
N SER A 49 2.91 -14.03 -6.94
CA SER A 49 3.83 -14.96 -7.61
C SER A 49 4.79 -14.26 -8.57
N LYS A 50 4.74 -12.93 -8.69
CA LYS A 50 5.53 -12.12 -9.61
C LYS A 50 6.23 -10.97 -8.88
N PRO A 51 7.28 -10.37 -9.44
CA PRO A 51 7.81 -9.12 -8.90
C PRO A 51 6.77 -8.00 -8.96
N GLU A 52 6.70 -7.18 -7.92
CA GLU A 52 5.79 -6.04 -7.82
C GLU A 52 6.58 -4.76 -7.57
N ARG A 53 6.18 -3.66 -8.21
CA ARG A 53 6.65 -2.33 -7.88
C ARG A 53 5.81 -1.77 -6.72
N TRP A 54 6.46 -1.22 -5.70
CA TRP A 54 5.73 -0.68 -4.55
C TRP A 54 5.56 0.83 -4.61
N ASP A 55 4.29 1.24 -4.54
CA ASP A 55 3.80 2.61 -4.50
C ASP A 55 2.40 2.57 -3.86
N PHE A 56 2.22 3.25 -2.73
CA PHE A 56 0.95 3.27 -2.01
C PHE A 56 0.78 4.52 -1.18
N SER A 57 -0.46 4.77 -0.75
CA SER A 57 -0.79 5.86 0.16
C SER A 57 -1.15 5.32 1.55
N PHE A 58 -0.78 6.07 2.59
CA PHE A 58 -1.16 5.78 3.97
C PHE A 58 -1.37 7.08 4.77
N HIS A 59 -1.99 6.95 5.95
CA HIS A 59 -2.24 8.07 6.86
C HIS A 59 -1.38 7.90 8.12
N PRO A 60 -0.16 8.49 8.20
CA PRO A 60 0.64 8.47 9.41
C PRO A 60 -0.04 9.27 10.54
N LYS A 61 0.25 8.91 11.79
CA LYS A 61 -0.26 9.64 12.97
C LYS A 61 0.36 11.03 13.18
N GLY A 62 1.32 11.43 12.35
CA GLY A 62 2.05 12.68 12.49
C GLY A 62 2.70 13.13 11.18
N ARG A 63 3.26 14.33 11.18
CA ARG A 63 4.00 14.90 10.05
C ARG A 63 5.34 14.20 9.91
N ILE A 64 5.67 13.74 8.70
CA ILE A 64 6.94 13.05 8.44
C ILE A 64 8.06 14.08 8.32
N ASP A 65 9.04 13.99 9.22
CA ASP A 65 10.21 14.89 9.26
C ASP A 65 11.43 14.28 8.55
N LYS A 66 11.54 12.95 8.59
CA LYS A 66 12.62 12.18 7.98
C LYS A 66 12.08 10.88 7.42
N ILE A 67 12.56 10.50 6.24
CA ILE A 67 12.31 9.20 5.64
C ILE A 67 13.61 8.68 5.02
N TRP A 68 13.78 7.38 5.00
CA TRP A 68 14.90 6.72 4.32
C TRP A 68 14.43 5.50 3.55
N SER A 69 15.17 5.15 2.50
CA SER A 69 14.84 4.04 1.60
C SER A 69 13.50 4.18 0.87
N ALA A 70 12.99 5.40 0.73
CA ALA A 70 11.75 5.72 0.03
C ALA A 70 11.73 7.17 -0.45
N ASN A 71 10.96 7.43 -1.51
CA ASN A 71 10.49 8.77 -1.87
C ASN A 71 9.07 8.97 -1.33
N TYR A 72 8.71 10.20 -0.94
CA TYR A 72 7.37 10.51 -0.46
C TYR A 72 6.88 11.89 -0.85
N THR A 73 5.57 12.04 -0.87
CA THR A 73 4.86 13.31 -0.78
C THR A 73 3.82 13.20 0.33
N GLN A 74 3.63 14.27 1.11
CA GLN A 74 2.63 14.31 2.18
C GLN A 74 1.75 15.54 2.02
N ASP A 75 0.44 15.33 2.03
CA ASP A 75 -0.53 16.41 2.06
C ASP A 75 -0.40 17.19 3.37
N LYS A 76 -0.42 18.53 3.26
CA LYS A 76 -0.14 19.40 4.41
C LYS A 76 -1.26 19.38 5.44
N HIS A 77 -2.50 19.10 5.05
CA HIS A 77 -3.65 19.20 5.95
C HIS A 77 -4.12 17.83 6.45
N SER A 78 -4.35 16.91 5.51
CA SER A 78 -4.85 15.57 5.77
C SER A 78 -3.77 14.58 6.23
N LEU A 79 -2.49 14.94 6.15
CA LEU A 79 -1.33 14.08 6.40
C LEU A 79 -1.24 12.83 5.49
N ILE A 80 -2.16 12.66 4.55
CA ILE A 80 -2.13 11.57 3.58
C ILE A 80 -0.78 11.59 2.86
N THR A 81 -0.07 10.48 2.95
CA THR A 81 1.28 10.33 2.44
C THR A 81 1.29 9.30 1.34
N ARG A 82 1.74 9.68 0.14
CA ARG A 82 2.10 8.73 -0.92
C ARG A 82 3.57 8.39 -0.78
N VAL A 83 3.90 7.11 -0.83
CA VAL A 83 5.27 6.61 -0.68
C VAL A 83 5.58 5.59 -1.77
N GLN A 84 6.79 5.64 -2.30
CA GLN A 84 7.28 4.73 -3.33
C GLN A 84 8.76 4.43 -3.15
N GLY A 85 9.21 3.34 -3.76
CA GLY A 85 10.63 2.97 -3.74
C GLY A 85 11.55 3.95 -4.47
N LEU A 86 12.81 3.91 -4.07
CA LEU A 86 13.94 4.45 -4.81
C LEU A 86 14.32 3.47 -5.92
N GLU A 87 15.05 3.92 -6.94
CA GLU A 87 15.44 3.09 -8.09
C GLU A 87 16.09 1.76 -7.70
N TRP A 88 16.87 1.73 -6.62
CA TRP A 88 17.56 0.52 -6.15
C TRP A 88 16.66 -0.45 -5.36
N ASN A 89 15.45 -0.06 -4.97
CA ASN A 89 14.54 -0.89 -4.15
C ASN A 89 13.06 -0.87 -4.54
N ASP A 90 12.68 -0.23 -5.63
CA ASP A 90 11.29 -0.08 -6.06
C ASP A 90 10.62 -1.41 -6.45
N ILE A 91 11.39 -2.44 -6.80
CA ILE A 91 10.90 -3.79 -7.08
C ILE A 91 11.08 -4.75 -5.89
N ILE A 92 9.98 -5.41 -5.54
CA ILE A 92 9.92 -6.50 -4.57
C ILE A 92 9.70 -7.80 -5.33
N LYS A 93 10.68 -8.72 -5.28
CA LYS A 93 10.52 -10.06 -5.87
C LYS A 93 9.33 -10.80 -5.24
N ALA A 94 8.78 -11.78 -5.96
CA ALA A 94 7.72 -12.65 -5.46
C ALA A 94 8.10 -13.24 -4.10
N LYS A 95 7.18 -13.21 -3.13
CA LYS A 95 7.38 -13.74 -1.77
C LYS A 95 8.55 -13.12 -1.00
N HIS A 96 8.97 -11.91 -1.35
CA HIS A 96 10.03 -11.17 -0.63
C HIS A 96 9.48 -9.94 0.08
N THR A 97 10.27 -9.43 1.01
CA THR A 97 9.98 -8.20 1.76
C THR A 97 10.96 -7.09 1.39
N ARG A 98 10.46 -5.86 1.31
CA ARG A 98 11.26 -4.63 1.40
C ARG A 98 10.89 -3.86 2.64
N THR A 99 11.79 -2.97 3.05
CA THR A 99 11.56 -2.10 4.19
C THR A 99 12.00 -0.69 3.90
N PHE A 100 11.24 0.26 4.40
CA PHE A 100 11.68 1.63 4.58
C PHE A 100 11.40 2.06 6.02
N GLY A 101 11.85 3.24 6.41
CA GLY A 101 11.46 3.80 7.69
C GLY A 101 11.35 5.31 7.63
N TYR A 102 10.68 5.85 8.65
CA TYR A 102 10.43 7.27 8.78
C TYR A 102 10.39 7.67 10.24
N CYS A 103 10.61 8.96 10.51
CA CYS A 103 10.29 9.58 11.78
C CYS A 103 9.26 10.69 11.55
N ALA A 104 8.34 10.83 12.49
CA ALA A 104 7.26 11.79 12.42
C ALA A 104 7.04 12.49 13.76
N THR A 105 6.72 13.77 13.69
CA THR A 105 6.29 14.61 14.82
C THR A 105 4.77 14.58 14.90
N ILE A 106 4.26 14.38 16.11
CA ILE A 106 2.83 14.43 16.41
C ILE A 106 2.58 15.82 16.98
N ASP A 107 1.94 16.68 16.20
CA ASP A 107 1.46 17.96 16.71
C ASP A 107 0.44 17.66 17.81
N ALA A 108 0.68 18.17 19.03
CA ALA A 108 -0.29 18.02 20.10
C ALA A 108 -1.61 18.66 19.65
N PRO A 109 -2.79 18.06 19.94
CA PRO A 109 -4.02 18.78 19.74
C PRO A 109 -3.93 20.08 20.54
N HIS A 110 -4.08 21.22 19.86
CA HIS A 110 -4.20 22.51 20.51
C HIS A 110 -5.29 22.36 21.58
N LYS A 111 -4.88 22.47 22.86
CA LYS A 111 -5.84 22.55 23.96
C LYS A 111 -6.72 23.77 23.79
#